data_AF-A0A8J3Z1I1-F1
#
_entry.id   AF-A0A8J3Z1I1-F1
#
_cell.length_a   1.000
_cell.length_b   1.000
_cell.length_c   1.000
_cell.angle_alpha   90.00
_cell.angle_beta   90.00
_cell.angle_gamma   90.00
#
_symmetry.space_group_name_H-M   'P 1'
#
loop_
_entity.id
_entity.type
_entity.pdbx_description
1 polymer ?
#
loop_
_entity_poly.entity_id
_entity_poly.type
_entity_poly.pdbx_seq_one_letter_code
_entity_poly.pdbx_strand_id
1 'polypeptide(L)' 'MSDVEGTAVEVTYEETTWAVDEDGNAFAQTTEVEATAYDFDGDGTVDYVEAEAHTEVYAEDADGNWAYGEADVEVAAY' A
#
# COMPACT_ATOMS: atom_id res chain seq x y z
N MET A 1 -3.19 -34.42 18.32
CA MET A 1 -2.66 -33.05 18.24
C MET A 1 -2.98 -32.64 16.83
N SER A 2 -4.06 -31.88 16.66
CA SER A 2 -4.40 -31.34 15.35
C SER A 2 -3.54 -30.11 15.20
N ASP A 3 -2.66 -30.13 14.21
CA ASP A 3 -1.94 -28.95 13.75
C ASP A 3 -3.02 -27.92 13.38
N VAL A 4 -3.21 -26.92 14.23
CA VAL A 4 -3.98 -25.74 13.87
C VAL A 4 -3.06 -24.95 12.97
N GLU A 5 -3.31 -25.08 11.67
CA GLU A 5 -2.68 -24.20 10.69
C GLU A 5 -3.35 -22.85 10.87
N GLY A 6 -2.63 -21.95 11.53
CA GLY A 6 -3.06 -20.58 11.68
C GLY A 6 -3.48 -19.98 10.34
N THR A 7 -4.62 -19.28 10.30
CA THR A 7 -5.13 -18.72 9.05
C THR A 7 -4.57 -17.32 8.85
N ALA A 8 -3.97 -17.08 7.68
CA ALA A 8 -3.64 -15.73 7.23
C ALA A 8 -4.76 -15.21 6.32
N VAL A 9 -5.12 -13.93 6.48
CA VAL A 9 -6.03 -13.22 5.60
C VAL A 9 -5.27 -12.03 4.99
N GLU A 10 -5.21 -12.00 3.66
CA GLU A 10 -4.53 -10.96 2.89
C GLU A 10 -5.56 -10.01 2.25
N VAL A 11 -5.25 -8.72 2.29
CA VAL A 11 -6.04 -7.65 1.67
C VAL A 11 -5.09 -6.74 0.89
N THR A 12 -5.38 -6.54 -0.39
CA THR A 12 -4.64 -5.60 -1.26
C THR A 12 -5.57 -4.47 -1.70
N TYR A 13 -5.04 -3.25 -1.72
CA TYR A 13 -5.70 -2.04 -2.17
C TYR A 13 -4.78 -1.25 -3.09
N GLU A 14 -5.28 -0.82 -4.25
CA GLU A 14 -4.55 0.07 -5.14
C GLU A 14 -5.44 1.27 -5.48
N GLU A 15 -4.90 2.47 -5.36
CA GLU A 15 -5.55 3.71 -5.78
C GLU A 15 -4.61 4.55 -6.62
N THR A 16 -5.08 5.01 -7.77
CA THR A 16 -4.40 6.01 -8.60
C THR A 16 -5.20 7.30 -8.62
N THR A 17 -4.54 8.40 -8.26
CA THR A 17 -5.07 9.76 -8.38
C THR A 17 -4.34 10.49 -9.50
N TRP A 18 -5.09 11.22 -10.32
CA TRP A 18 -4.56 12.09 -11.38
C TRP A 18 -5.06 13.53 -11.19
N ALA A 19 -4.21 14.49 -11.51
CA ALA A 19 -4.53 15.91 -11.53
C ALA A 19 -3.80 16.61 -12.68
N VAL A 20 -4.37 17.72 -13.15
CA VAL A 20 -3.74 18.60 -14.14
C VAL A 20 -3.94 20.03 -13.64
N ASP A 21 -2.89 20.84 -13.67
CA ASP A 21 -2.97 22.23 -13.25
C ASP A 21 -3.50 23.18 -14.35
N GLU A 22 -3.48 24.48 -14.09
CA GLU A 22 -4.01 25.51 -15.00
C GLU A 22 -3.17 25.66 -16.28
N ASP A 23 -1.87 25.35 -16.19
CA ASP A 23 -0.89 25.45 -17.27
C ASP A 23 -0.84 24.16 -18.10
N GLY A 24 -1.48 23.10 -17.63
CA GLY A 24 -1.59 21.81 -18.31
C GLY A 24 -0.58 20.76 -17.84
N ASN A 25 0.14 21.02 -16.75
CA ASN A 25 1.12 20.09 -16.21
C ASN A 25 0.41 18.95 -15.48
N ALA A 26 0.87 17.72 -15.71
CA ALA A 26 0.24 16.53 -15.17
C ALA A 26 0.87 16.07 -13.84
N PHE A 27 0.01 15.56 -12.95
CA PHE A 27 0.39 14.86 -11.73
C PHE A 27 -0.36 13.52 -11.68
N ALA A 28 0.36 12.45 -11.35
CA ALA A 28 -0.21 11.15 -11.03
C ALA A 28 0.45 10.58 -9.78
N GLN A 29 -0.35 10.00 -8.90
CA GLN A 29 0.11 9.27 -7.74
C GLN A 29 -0.61 7.93 -7.72
N THR A 30 0.15 6.84 -7.54
CA THR A 30 -0.40 5.52 -7.26
C THR A 30 0.05 5.10 -5.88
N THR A 31 -0.88 4.64 -5.05
CA THR A 31 -0.57 4.01 -3.77
C THR A 31 -1.15 2.61 -3.76
N GLU A 32 -0.29 1.63 -3.54
CA GLU A 32 -0.64 0.24 -3.27
C GLU A 32 -0.45 -0.03 -1.78
N VAL A 33 -1.39 -0.74 -1.18
CA VAL A 33 -1.34 -1.19 0.22
C VAL A 33 -1.62 -2.68 0.25
N GLU A 34 -0.71 -3.42 0.85
CA GLU A 34 -0.86 -4.85 1.12
C GLU A 34 -0.91 -5.03 2.64
N ALA A 35 -1.92 -5.74 3.13
CA ALA A 35 -2.07 -6.01 4.55
C ALA A 35 -2.40 -7.47 4.80
N THR A 36 -1.69 -8.09 5.73
CA THR A 36 -1.88 -9.48 6.13
C THR A 36 -2.17 -9.56 7.62
N ALA A 37 -3.27 -10.22 7.97
CA ALA A 37 -3.63 -10.55 9.34
C ALA A 37 -3.41 -12.04 9.58
N TYR A 38 -2.84 -12.39 10.73
CA TYR A 38 -2.50 -13.75 11.12
C TYR A 38 -3.23 -14.13 12.40
N ASP A 39 -3.86 -15.30 12.40
CA ASP A 39 -4.33 -16.03 13.57
C ASP A 39 -3.41 -17.25 13.71
N PHE A 40 -2.49 -17.28 14.68
CA PHE A 40 -1.50 -18.34 14.81
C PHE A 40 -2.00 -19.53 15.65
N ASP A 41 -2.94 -19.29 16.55
CA ASP A 41 -3.45 -20.31 17.47
C ASP A 41 -4.83 -20.87 17.09
N GLY A 42 -5.40 -20.35 15.99
CA GLY A 42 -6.66 -20.75 15.38
C GLY A 42 -7.86 -20.55 16.29
N ASP A 43 -7.78 -19.62 17.24
CA ASP A 43 -8.88 -19.29 18.13
C ASP A 43 -9.94 -18.40 17.46
N GLY A 44 -9.67 -17.95 16.24
CA GLY A 44 -10.52 -17.09 15.43
C GLY A 44 -10.31 -15.59 15.70
N THR A 45 -9.29 -15.22 16.47
CA THR A 45 -8.85 -13.85 16.69
C THR A 45 -7.53 -13.58 15.97
N VAL A 46 -7.28 -12.31 15.66
CA VAL A 46 -6.05 -11.90 14.97
C VAL A 46 -4.98 -11.65 16.02
N ASP A 47 -3.85 -12.35 15.89
CA ASP A 47 -2.66 -12.23 16.74
C ASP A 47 -1.65 -11.21 16.23
N TYR A 48 -1.60 -11.01 14.91
CA TYR A 48 -0.61 -10.15 14.28
C TYR A 48 -1.16 -9.56 12.98
N VAL A 49 -0.83 -8.30 12.73
CA VAL A 49 -1.11 -7.61 11.47
C VAL A 49 0.17 -6.98 10.97
N GLU A 50 0.46 -7.21 9.70
CA GLU A 50 1.51 -6.55 8.94
C GLU A 50 0.87 -5.82 7.76
N ALA A 51 1.30 -4.60 7.50
CA ALA A 51 0.85 -3.83 6.35
C ALA A 51 2.01 -3.06 5.73
N GLU A 52 2.13 -3.12 4.43
CA GLU A 52 3.07 -2.38 3.62
C GLU A 52 2.30 -1.46 2.67
N ALA A 53 2.80 -0.24 2.48
CA ALA A 53 2.27 0.70 1.51
C ALA A 53 3.39 1.20 0.60
N HIS A 54 3.25 0.99 -0.70
CA HIS A 54 4.13 1.51 -1.73
C HIS A 54 3.43 2.67 -2.44
N THR A 55 4.10 3.81 -2.57
CA THR A 55 3.57 4.97 -3.28
C THR A 55 4.53 5.44 -4.35
N GLU A 56 4.05 5.52 -5.59
CA GLU A 56 4.73 6.12 -6.73
C GLU A 56 4.12 7.47 -7.07
N VAL A 57 4.95 8.44 -7.45
CA VAL A 57 4.53 9.77 -7.88
C VAL A 57 5.23 10.15 -9.18
N TYR A 58 4.45 10.59 -10.14
CA TYR A 58 4.89 11.17 -11.41
C TYR A 58 4.34 12.60 -11.50
N ALA A 59 5.22 13.58 -11.64
CA ALA A 59 4.82 14.98 -11.75
C ALA A 59 5.59 15.67 -12.87
N GLU A 60 4.90 16.45 -13.69
CA GLU A 60 5.50 17.34 -14.68
C GLU A 60 5.65 18.74 -14.07
N ASP A 61 6.83 19.34 -14.23
CA ASP A 61 7.05 20.75 -13.88
C ASP A 61 6.66 21.70 -15.02
N ALA A 62 6.66 23.00 -14.74
CA ALA A 62 6.26 24.03 -15.71
C ALA A 62 7.15 24.11 -16.97
N ASP A 63 8.34 23.50 -16.94
CA ASP A 63 9.25 23.43 -18.08
C ASP A 63 9.01 22.14 -18.92
N GLY A 64 8.02 21.33 -18.54
CA GLY A 64 7.69 20.05 -19.19
C GLY A 64 8.64 18.91 -18.81
N ASN A 65 9.39 19.06 -17.71
CA ASN A 65 10.29 18.04 -17.23
C ASN A 65 9.61 17.17 -16.16
N TRP A 66 9.85 15.86 -16.25
CA TRP A 66 9.19 14.88 -15.40
C TRP A 66 10.05 14.55 -14.17
N ALA A 67 9.44 14.65 -13.00
CA ALA A 67 9.95 14.15 -11.74
C ALA A 67 9.25 12.83 -11.38
N TYR A 68 10.04 11.89 -10.85
CA TYR A 68 9.57 10.63 -10.30
C TYR A 68 10.04 10.51 -8.85
N GLY A 69 9.17 9.98 -7.99
CA GLY A 69 9.51 9.65 -6.62
C GLY A 69 8.72 8.44 -6.15
N GLU A 70 9.32 7.68 -5.24
CA GLU A 70 8.69 6.53 -4.59
C GLU A 70 8.91 6.57 -3.07
N ALA A 71 8.00 5.96 -2.33
CA ALA A 71 8.09 5.82 -0.89
C ALA A 71 7.40 4.53 -0.40
N ASP A 72 8.06 3.86 0.53
CA ASP A 72 7.56 2.65 1.21
C ASP A 72 7.31 2.93 2.69
N VAL A 73 6.23 2.38 3.22
CA VAL A 73 5.88 2.40 4.65
C VAL A 73 5.45 1.01 5.10
N GLU A 74 6.12 0.47 6.11
CA GLU A 74 5.75 -0.80 6.76
C GLU A 74 5.21 -0.52 8.17
N VAL A 75 4.12 -1.19 8.53
CA VAL A 75 3.48 -1.15 9.85
C VAL A 75 3.19 -2.57 10.32
N ALA A 76 3.69 -2.90 11.51
CA ALA A 76 3.46 -4.19 12.16
C ALA A 76 2.86 -3.99 13.56
N ALA A 77 1.86 -4.80 13.91
CA ALA A 77 1.16 -4.75 15.21
C ALA A 77 0.79 -6.15 15.71
N TYR A 78 0.85 -6.34 17.03
CA TYR A 78 0.44 -7.56 17.77
C TYR A 78 -0.71 -7.23 18.71
#